data_AF-A0A1I3LP92-F1
#
_entry.id   AF-A0A1I3LP92-F1
#
_cell.length_a   1.000
_cell.length_b   1.000
_cell.length_c   1.000
_cell.angle_alpha   90.00
_cell.angle_beta   90.00
_cell.angle_gamma   90.00
#
_symmetry.space_group_name_H-M   'P 1'
#
loop_
_entity.id
_entity.type
_entity.pdbx_description
1 polymer ?
#
loop_
_entity_poly.entity_id
_entity_poly.type
_entity_poly.pdbx_seq_one_letter_code
_entity_poly.pdbx_strand_id
1 'polypeptide(L)'
;MKNLITILSSLFIFIFLSSCGTQSTIPSEKVQSLVESGEFTFMAEHANPTNYDVIKIMNSFPTGGSSQMLSLDAGYTIELKKNEVDVVMPYFGRMYTSSMKSDNSFRFTSKEFTVNRAEGSKGSSVFVIMPTDQQIVTKIVMEVFKNGKTYVAIQSTDRQPITYDGYITANTTTAAD
;
A
#
# COMPACT_ATOMS: atom_id res chain seq x y z
N MET A 1 -55.26 7.38 5.92
CA MET A 1 -54.13 8.00 5.17
C MET A 1 -52.93 8.33 6.06
N LYS A 2 -53.10 8.93 7.25
CA LYS A 2 -52.00 9.18 8.20
C LYS A 2 -51.15 7.94 8.52
N ASN A 3 -51.79 6.81 8.84
CA ASN A 3 -51.06 5.58 9.22
C ASN A 3 -50.30 4.93 8.06
N LEU A 4 -50.74 5.13 6.81
CA LEU A 4 -50.05 4.64 5.62
C LEU A 4 -48.78 5.46 5.36
N ILE A 5 -48.84 6.78 5.59
CA ILE A 5 -47.68 7.68 5.51
C ILE A 5 -46.67 7.35 6.61
N THR A 6 -47.12 6.98 7.82
CA THR A 6 -46.22 6.58 8.92
C THR A 6 -45.52 5.25 8.64
N ILE A 7 -46.22 4.27 8.05
CA ILE A 7 -45.66 2.98 7.64
C ILE A 7 -44.68 3.15 6.46
N LEU A 8 -45.00 4.02 5.51
CA LEU A 8 -44.12 4.29 4.37
C LEU A 8 -42.85 5.06 4.80
N SER A 9 -42.96 5.92 5.82
CA SER A 9 -41.83 6.64 6.41
C SER A 9 -40.91 5.73 7.23
N SER A 10 -41.43 4.71 7.92
CA SER A 10 -40.60 3.77 8.69
C SER A 10 -39.88 2.76 7.80
N LEU A 11 -40.47 2.38 6.67
CA LEU A 11 -39.85 1.49 5.69
C LEU A 11 -38.69 2.17 4.93
N PHE A 12 -38.75 3.50 4.73
CA PHE A 12 -37.69 4.26 4.08
C PHE A 12 -36.42 4.41 4.96
N ILE A 13 -36.58 4.45 6.28
CA ILE A 13 -35.45 4.52 7.24
C ILE A 13 -34.66 3.19 7.30
N PHE A 14 -35.32 2.05 7.09
CA PHE A 14 -34.65 0.74 7.08
C PHE A 14 -33.75 0.52 5.87
N ILE A 15 -34.01 1.18 4.74
CA ILE A 15 -33.25 1.01 3.48
C ILE A 15 -31.89 1.75 3.53
N PHE A 16 -31.74 2.78 4.37
CA PHE A 16 -30.49 3.53 4.51
C PHE A 16 -29.41 2.85 5.38
N LEU A 17 -29.75 1.80 6.14
CA LEU A 17 -28.81 1.12 7.03
C LEU A 17 -28.07 -0.06 6.38
N SER A 18 -28.43 -0.45 5.15
CA SER A 18 -27.85 -1.63 4.48
C SER A 18 -26.63 -1.33 3.60
N SER A 19 -26.17 -0.08 3.52
CA SER A 19 -25.01 0.27 2.70
C SER A 19 -23.70 0.28 3.50
N CYS A 20 -23.45 -0.77 4.27
CA CYS A 20 -22.12 -1.05 4.81
C CYS A 20 -21.45 -2.07 3.90
N GLY A 21 -20.86 -1.59 2.80
CA GLY A 21 -19.98 -2.43 1.97
C GLY A 21 -18.78 -2.85 2.82
N THR A 22 -18.71 -4.12 3.19
CA THR A 22 -17.56 -4.67 3.93
C THR A 22 -16.38 -4.69 2.96
N GLN A 23 -15.47 -3.71 3.08
CA GLN A 23 -14.16 -3.80 2.45
C GLN A 23 -13.45 -5.02 3.04
N SER A 24 -12.77 -5.80 2.20
CA SER A 24 -12.02 -7.00 2.58
C SER A 24 -11.04 -6.69 3.72
N THR A 25 -11.48 -6.90 4.96
CA THR A 25 -10.69 -6.68 6.16
C THR A 25 -10.17 -8.03 6.63
N ILE A 26 -8.85 -8.13 6.72
CA ILE A 26 -8.24 -9.22 7.47
C ILE A 26 -8.66 -9.05 8.94
N PRO A 27 -9.01 -10.13 9.66
CA PRO A 27 -9.36 -10.04 11.07
C PRO A 27 -8.28 -9.28 11.86
N SER A 28 -8.68 -8.33 12.70
CA SER A 28 -7.74 -7.46 13.43
C SER A 28 -6.72 -8.24 14.25
N GLU A 29 -7.10 -9.40 14.80
CA GLU A 29 -6.21 -10.31 15.54
C GLU A 29 -5.09 -10.86 14.63
N LYS A 30 -5.43 -11.22 13.39
CA LYS A 30 -4.46 -11.71 12.42
C LYS A 30 -3.50 -10.60 12.00
N VAL A 31 -4.00 -9.39 11.77
CA VAL A 31 -3.17 -8.20 11.49
C VAL A 31 -2.19 -7.96 12.63
N GLN A 32 -2.66 -8.03 13.88
CA GLN A 32 -1.83 -7.86 15.06
C GLN A 32 -0.72 -8.92 15.12
N SER A 33 -1.03 -10.19 14.87
CA SER A 33 -0.01 -11.26 14.84
C SER A 33 1.07 -11.03 13.77
N LEU A 34 0.70 -10.54 12.58
CA LEU A 34 1.65 -10.22 11.51
C LEU A 34 2.56 -9.06 11.91
N VAL A 35 1.97 -7.99 12.43
CA VAL A 35 2.69 -6.80 12.89
C VAL A 35 3.63 -7.12 14.07
N GLU A 36 3.21 -7.99 14.99
CA GLU A 36 4.05 -8.44 16.12
C GLU A 36 5.20 -9.34 15.67
N SER A 37 4.97 -10.22 14.70
CA SER A 37 6.05 -11.04 14.11
C SER A 37 7.07 -10.20 13.34
N GLY A 38 6.63 -9.06 12.77
CA GLY A 38 7.44 -8.27 11.83
C GLY A 38 7.67 -8.97 10.50
N GLU A 39 6.94 -10.06 10.21
CA GLU A 39 7.06 -10.85 8.99
C GLU A 39 5.72 -10.87 8.24
N PHE A 40 5.64 -10.18 7.11
CA PHE A 40 4.42 -10.04 6.32
C PHE A 40 4.71 -9.55 4.90
N THR A 41 3.73 -9.75 4.02
CA THR A 41 3.80 -9.29 2.63
C THR A 41 2.82 -8.16 2.43
N PHE A 42 3.31 -6.98 2.09
CA PHE A 42 2.50 -5.90 1.56
C PHE A 42 2.07 -6.22 0.12
N MET A 43 0.78 -6.07 -0.17
CA MET A 43 0.14 -6.25 -1.46
C MET A 43 -0.31 -4.87 -1.94
N ALA A 44 0.31 -4.35 -3.00
CA ALA A 44 -0.03 -3.03 -3.51
C ALA A 44 -1.33 -3.08 -4.34
N GLU A 45 -2.27 -2.17 -4.06
CA GLU A 45 -3.49 -1.99 -4.85
C GLU A 45 -3.40 -0.73 -5.71
N HIS A 46 -2.71 0.29 -5.21
CA HIS A 46 -2.61 1.59 -5.88
C HIS A 46 -1.23 2.22 -5.74
N ALA A 47 -0.81 2.97 -6.76
CA ALA A 47 0.36 3.85 -6.72
C ALA A 47 -0.07 5.32 -6.78
N ASN A 48 0.59 6.16 -5.99
CA ASN A 48 0.33 7.60 -5.89
C ASN A 48 1.61 8.39 -6.22
N PRO A 49 1.84 8.71 -7.51
CA PRO A 49 2.97 9.52 -7.92
C PRO A 49 2.87 10.95 -7.40
N THR A 50 3.98 11.52 -6.95
CA THR A 50 4.05 12.93 -6.53
C THR A 50 4.43 13.88 -7.67
N ASN A 51 4.74 13.36 -8.86
CA ASN A 51 5.24 14.15 -9.99
C ASN A 51 4.12 14.93 -10.71
N TYR A 52 4.30 16.24 -10.85
CA TYR A 52 3.32 17.12 -11.49
C TYR A 52 3.04 16.82 -12.97
N ASP A 53 4.05 16.44 -13.76
CA ASP A 53 3.85 16.14 -15.19
C ASP A 53 3.07 14.84 -15.37
N VAL A 54 3.38 13.82 -14.56
CA VAL A 54 2.63 12.55 -14.53
C VAL A 54 1.18 12.83 -14.16
N ILE A 55 0.94 13.64 -13.12
CA ILE A 55 -0.40 14.05 -12.71
C ILE A 55 -1.12 14.82 -13.82
N LYS A 56 -0.43 15.73 -14.52
CA LYS A 56 -1.00 16.49 -15.65
C LYS A 56 -1.42 15.57 -16.80
N ILE A 57 -0.62 14.55 -17.11
CA ILE A 57 -0.96 13.55 -18.13
C ILE A 57 -2.17 12.73 -17.67
N MET A 58 -2.18 12.25 -16.42
CA MET A 58 -3.32 11.51 -15.85
C MET A 58 -4.62 12.32 -15.92
N ASN A 59 -4.57 13.60 -15.58
CA ASN A 59 -5.72 14.50 -15.63
C ASN A 59 -6.16 14.87 -17.06
N SER A 60 -5.38 14.53 -18.08
CA SER A 60 -5.75 14.78 -19.48
C SER A 60 -6.67 13.70 -20.06
N PHE A 61 -6.81 12.56 -19.38
CA PHE A 61 -7.75 11.51 -19.79
C PHE A 61 -9.19 11.90 -19.45
N PRO A 62 -10.18 11.70 -20.35
CA PRO A 62 -11.58 12.03 -20.11
C PRO A 62 -12.21 11.28 -18.92
N THR A 63 -11.69 10.09 -18.62
CA THR A 63 -12.06 9.24 -17.48
C THR A 63 -11.12 9.39 -16.29
N GLY A 64 -10.09 10.25 -16.42
CA GLY A 64 -9.15 10.58 -15.36
C GLY A 64 -9.85 11.43 -14.32
N GLY A 65 -10.61 10.79 -13.42
CA GLY A 65 -11.00 11.43 -12.17
C GLY A 65 -9.74 12.01 -11.53
N SER A 66 -9.87 13.16 -10.88
CA SER A 66 -8.83 13.95 -10.18
C SER A 66 -8.04 13.21 -9.08
N SER A 67 -8.15 11.90 -9.05
CA SER A 67 -7.46 10.95 -8.21
C SER A 67 -6.06 10.73 -8.76
N GLN A 68 -5.05 11.21 -8.02
CA GLN A 68 -3.61 11.00 -8.25
C GLN A 68 -3.18 9.53 -8.08
N MET A 69 -4.13 8.59 -8.19
CA MET A 69 -4.03 7.20 -7.80
C MET A 69 -4.16 6.32 -9.05
N LEU A 70 -3.12 5.53 -9.32
CA LEU A 70 -3.10 4.52 -10.37
C LEU A 70 -3.45 3.17 -9.76
N SER A 71 -4.53 2.53 -10.23
CA SER A 71 -4.84 1.14 -9.86
C SER A 71 -3.79 0.19 -10.45
N LEU A 72 -3.37 -0.78 -9.65
CA LEU A 72 -2.33 -1.75 -10.01
C LEU A 72 -2.94 -3.14 -10.21
N ASP A 73 -2.40 -3.88 -11.16
CA ASP A 73 -2.65 -5.32 -11.27
C ASP A 73 -1.99 -6.07 -10.10
N ALA A 74 -2.44 -7.30 -9.84
CA ALA A 74 -1.87 -8.14 -8.80
C ALA A 74 -0.40 -8.50 -9.10
N GLY A 75 0.40 -8.69 -8.04
CA GLY A 75 1.80 -9.14 -8.14
C GLY A 75 2.86 -8.10 -7.76
N TYR A 76 2.46 -6.91 -7.33
CA TYR A 76 3.38 -5.92 -6.75
C TYR A 76 3.41 -6.03 -5.23
N THR A 77 4.59 -6.30 -4.69
CA THR A 77 4.77 -6.76 -3.31
C THR A 77 5.97 -6.14 -2.63
N ILE A 78 5.90 -6.08 -1.30
CA ILE A 78 7.06 -5.97 -0.43
C ILE A 78 6.93 -7.09 0.60
N GLU A 79 7.76 -8.11 0.49
CA GLU A 79 7.81 -9.23 1.43
C GLU A 79 8.89 -8.94 2.47
N LEU A 80 8.48 -8.69 3.71
CA LEU A 80 9.36 -8.53 4.86
C LEU A 80 9.48 -9.86 5.59
N LYS A 81 10.69 -10.40 5.64
CA LYS A 81 11.08 -11.58 6.44
C LYS A 81 12.15 -11.18 7.45
N LYS A 82 12.46 -12.08 8.38
CA LYS A 82 13.50 -11.85 9.39
C LYS A 82 14.86 -11.45 8.82
N ASN A 83 15.30 -12.08 7.72
CA ASN A 83 16.65 -11.91 7.16
C ASN A 83 16.63 -11.43 5.69
N GLU A 84 15.47 -11.07 5.17
CA GLU A 84 15.31 -10.73 3.76
C GLU A 84 14.15 -9.75 3.58
N VAL A 85 14.35 -8.74 2.72
CA VAL A 85 13.27 -7.94 2.17
C VAL A 85 13.28 -8.10 0.66
N ASP A 86 12.20 -8.66 0.12
CA ASP A 86 12.00 -8.77 -1.32
C ASP A 86 11.02 -7.68 -1.78
N VAL A 87 11.42 -6.88 -2.76
CA VAL A 87 10.67 -5.72 -3.24
C VAL A 87 10.40 -5.87 -4.72
N VAL A 88 9.12 -5.80 -5.08
CA VAL A 88 8.62 -5.80 -6.45
C VAL A 88 7.58 -4.70 -6.59
N MET A 89 8.00 -3.48 -6.90
CA MET A 89 7.13 -2.30 -6.94
C MET A 89 7.25 -1.54 -8.27
N PRO A 90 6.14 -1.12 -8.90
CA PRO A 90 6.19 -0.35 -10.13
C PRO A 90 6.51 1.10 -9.80
N TYR A 91 7.23 1.82 -10.66
CA TYR A 91 7.48 3.25 -10.42
C TYR A 91 6.98 4.10 -11.58
N PHE A 92 6.22 5.12 -11.23
CA PHE A 92 5.67 6.11 -12.14
C PHE A 92 6.14 7.48 -11.66
N GLY A 93 7.05 8.11 -12.41
CA GLY A 93 7.64 9.37 -11.97
C GLY A 93 8.87 9.75 -12.77
N ARG A 94 9.53 10.81 -12.31
CA ARG A 94 10.77 11.28 -12.89
C ARG A 94 11.97 10.64 -12.22
N MET A 95 12.85 10.08 -13.05
CA MET A 95 14.21 9.76 -12.67
C MET A 95 15.10 10.99 -12.86
N TYR A 96 15.99 11.24 -11.92
CA TYR A 96 16.99 12.30 -11.94
C TYR A 96 18.25 11.88 -12.69
N THR A 97 18.54 10.58 -12.77
CA THR A 97 19.67 10.03 -13.52
C THR A 97 19.19 9.06 -14.57
N SER A 98 19.82 9.10 -15.75
CA SER A 98 19.55 8.14 -16.82
C SER A 98 20.26 6.84 -16.52
N SER A 99 19.52 5.78 -16.19
CA SER A 99 20.07 4.43 -16.16
C SER A 99 20.00 3.82 -17.57
N MET A 100 21.01 3.07 -18.00
CA MET A 100 20.97 2.34 -19.29
C MET A 100 19.98 1.17 -19.29
N LYS A 101 19.39 0.83 -18.13
CA LYS A 101 18.40 -0.25 -18.02
C LYS A 101 17.00 0.31 -18.26
N SER A 102 16.23 -0.40 -19.10
CA SER A 102 14.86 -0.03 -19.48
C SER A 102 13.81 -0.37 -18.43
N ASP A 103 14.18 -1.06 -17.35
CA ASP A 103 13.23 -1.43 -16.30
C ASP A 103 13.13 -0.30 -15.27
N ASN A 104 12.00 0.40 -15.32
CA ASN A 104 11.72 1.52 -14.43
C ASN A 104 11.10 1.08 -13.11
N SER A 105 11.12 -0.19 -12.70
CA SER A 105 10.57 -0.63 -11.41
C SER A 105 11.59 -0.63 -10.26
N PHE A 106 11.11 -0.70 -9.01
CA PHE A 106 11.91 -1.10 -7.86
C PHE A 106 11.82 -2.62 -7.72
N ARG A 107 12.84 -3.34 -8.19
CA ARG A 107 12.93 -4.80 -8.11
C ARG A 107 14.27 -5.20 -7.50
N PHE A 108 14.26 -5.65 -6.27
CA PHE A 108 15.46 -6.09 -5.57
C PHE A 108 15.13 -6.95 -4.37
N THR A 109 16.13 -7.74 -3.96
CA THR A 109 16.15 -8.44 -2.68
C THR A 109 17.30 -7.87 -1.86
N SER A 110 17.01 -7.48 -0.62
CA SER A 110 18.00 -7.00 0.35
C SER A 110 18.15 -8.00 1.49
N LYS A 111 19.40 -8.33 1.83
CA LYS A 111 19.75 -9.18 2.99
C LYS A 111 20.43 -8.39 4.10
N GLU A 112 20.95 -7.21 3.77
CA GLU A 112 21.53 -6.27 4.72
C GLU A 112 20.60 -5.06 4.88
N PHE A 113 19.78 -5.06 5.93
CA PHE A 113 18.85 -3.99 6.23
C PHE A 113 18.58 -3.85 7.72
N THR A 114 18.08 -2.69 8.12
CA THR A 114 17.56 -2.48 9.48
C THR A 114 16.05 -2.21 9.43
N VAL A 115 15.35 -2.60 10.49
CA VAL A 115 13.93 -2.31 10.68
C VAL A 115 13.75 -1.62 12.02
N ASN A 116 13.24 -0.39 11.99
CA ASN A 116 12.79 0.32 13.19
C ASN A 116 11.26 0.31 13.24
N ARG A 117 10.68 -0.05 14.39
CA ARG A 117 9.24 -0.06 14.61
C ARG A 117 8.84 1.05 15.58
N ALA A 118 7.81 1.81 15.22
CA ALA A 118 7.20 2.83 16.05
C ALA A 118 5.68 2.71 16.05
N GLU A 119 5.03 3.27 17.06
CA GLU A 119 3.58 3.49 17.03
C GLU A 119 3.26 4.68 16.14
N GLY A 120 2.27 4.50 15.27
CA GLY A 120 1.77 5.54 14.38
C GLY A 120 0.45 6.14 14.87
N SER A 121 -0.20 6.89 13.97
CA SER A 121 -1.44 7.57 14.29
C SER A 121 -2.59 6.57 14.50
N LYS A 122 -3.50 6.85 15.43
CA LYS A 122 -4.70 6.01 15.68
C LYS A 122 -4.38 4.54 15.99
N GLY A 123 -3.19 4.27 16.53
CA GLY A 123 -2.72 2.93 16.88
C GLY A 123 -2.35 2.07 15.67
N SER A 124 -1.90 2.68 14.57
CA SER A 124 -1.16 2.01 13.50
C SER A 124 0.24 1.61 13.98
N SER A 125 0.90 0.72 13.25
CA SER A 125 2.32 0.40 13.45
C SER A 125 3.12 0.86 12.24
N VAL A 126 4.21 1.60 12.50
CA VAL A 126 5.11 2.12 11.46
C VAL A 126 6.38 1.30 11.45
N PHE A 127 6.73 0.78 10.28
CA PHE A 127 7.97 0.07 9.99
C PHE A 127 8.84 0.95 9.09
N VAL A 128 10.05 1.27 9.54
CA VAL A 128 11.05 1.98 8.76
C VAL A 128 12.15 1.01 8.39
N ILE A 129 12.19 0.60 7.13
CA ILE A 129 13.19 -0.32 6.57
C ILE A 129 14.25 0.52 5.88
N MET A 130 15.52 0.28 6.23
CA MET A 130 16.68 0.92 5.60
C MET A 130 17.63 -0.17 5.10
N PRO A 131 17.57 -0.53 3.80
CA PRO A 131 18.53 -1.44 3.19
C PRO A 131 19.88 -0.73 3.01
N THR A 132 20.97 -1.43 3.29
CA THR A 132 22.35 -0.91 3.17
C THR A 132 23.11 -1.54 2.01
N ASP A 133 22.61 -2.66 1.46
CA ASP A 133 23.12 -3.31 0.26
C ASP A 133 22.49 -2.79 -1.04
N GLN A 134 21.58 -1.82 -0.97
CA GLN A 134 20.92 -1.20 -2.12
C GLN A 134 21.40 0.24 -2.36
N GLN A 135 21.67 0.59 -3.62
CA GLN A 135 22.14 1.93 -3.98
C GLN A 135 21.00 2.91 -4.30
N ILE A 136 19.89 2.38 -4.80
CA ILE A 136 18.78 3.19 -5.35
C ILE A 136 17.75 3.49 -4.27
N VAL A 137 17.25 2.48 -3.56
CA VAL A 137 16.25 2.65 -2.50
C VAL A 137 16.96 2.80 -1.17
N THR A 138 16.74 3.92 -0.50
CA THR A 138 17.41 4.25 0.77
C THR A 138 16.53 4.05 1.99
N LYS A 139 15.20 4.10 1.80
CA LYS A 139 14.24 3.95 2.88
C LYS A 139 12.88 3.53 2.34
N ILE A 140 12.26 2.58 3.02
CA ILE A 140 10.86 2.19 2.85
C ILE A 140 10.16 2.43 4.19
N VAL A 141 9.09 3.21 4.18
CA VAL A 141 8.23 3.41 5.35
C VAL A 141 6.91 2.74 5.10
N MET A 142 6.48 1.86 6.00
CA MET A 142 5.18 1.19 5.93
C MET A 142 4.38 1.53 7.18
N GLU A 143 3.21 2.14 7.03
CA GLU A 143 2.25 2.37 8.11
C GLU A 143 1.09 1.39 7.98
N VAL A 144 1.03 0.42 8.90
CA VAL A 144 0.02 -0.65 8.93
C VAL A 144 -1.09 -0.26 9.91
N PHE A 145 -2.32 -0.12 9.40
CA PHE A 145 -3.50 0.18 10.21
C PHE A 145 -4.12 -1.09 10.78
N LYS A 146 -4.93 -0.96 11.84
CA LYS A 146 -5.55 -2.09 12.56
C LYS A 146 -6.43 -2.99 11.68
N ASN A 147 -6.94 -2.46 10.56
CA ASN A 147 -7.75 -3.19 9.59
C ASN A 147 -6.91 -3.90 8.51
N GLY A 148 -5.57 -3.84 8.60
CA GLY A 148 -4.64 -4.44 7.64
C GLY A 148 -4.35 -3.57 6.42
N LYS A 149 -5.10 -2.48 6.20
CA LYS A 149 -4.74 -1.48 5.19
C LYS A 149 -3.38 -0.90 5.55
N THR A 150 -2.58 -0.65 4.54
CA THR A 150 -1.19 -0.25 4.70
C THR A 150 -0.84 0.80 3.67
N TYR A 151 -0.19 1.85 4.16
CA TYR A 151 0.39 2.90 3.33
C TYR A 151 1.90 2.70 3.26
N VAL A 152 2.47 2.77 2.07
CA VAL A 152 3.92 2.63 1.85
C VAL A 152 4.48 3.86 1.18
N ALA A 153 5.62 4.35 1.66
CA ALA A 153 6.41 5.40 1.01
C ALA A 153 7.82 4.88 0.72
N ILE A 154 8.27 4.99 -0.53
CA ILE A 154 9.62 4.62 -0.95
C ILE A 154 10.42 5.89 -1.25
N GLN A 155 11.59 6.01 -0.62
CA GLN A 155 12.57 7.04 -0.90
C GLN A 155 13.75 6.46 -1.69
N SER A 156 14.23 7.26 -2.64
CA SER A 156 15.28 6.86 -3.56
C SER A 156 16.22 8.02 -3.86
N THR A 157 17.45 7.70 -4.25
CA THR A 157 18.50 8.67 -4.60
C THR A 157 18.36 9.20 -6.03
N ASP A 158 17.86 8.38 -6.95
CA ASP A 158 17.79 8.70 -8.37
C ASP A 158 16.37 8.97 -8.87
N ARG A 159 15.37 8.89 -7.98
CA ARG A 159 13.94 8.98 -8.31
C ARG A 159 13.22 9.89 -7.32
N GLN A 160 12.19 10.57 -7.81
CA GLN A 160 11.23 11.24 -6.92
C GLN A 160 10.56 10.22 -5.99
N PRO A 161 10.31 10.56 -4.70
CA PRO A 161 9.55 9.70 -3.81
C PRO A 161 8.16 9.37 -4.36
N ILE A 162 7.74 8.14 -4.11
CA ILE A 162 6.43 7.62 -4.52
C ILE A 162 5.80 6.88 -3.34
N THR A 163 4.48 6.84 -3.33
CA THR A 163 3.72 6.19 -2.26
C THR A 163 2.70 5.23 -2.84
N TYR A 164 2.25 4.27 -2.03
CA TYR A 164 1.34 3.21 -2.44
C TYR A 164 0.33 2.94 -1.33
N ASP A 165 -0.86 2.54 -1.75
CA ASP A 165 -1.89 2.02 -0.85
C ASP A 165 -2.13 0.55 -1.14
N GLY A 166 -2.38 -0.21 -0.09
CA GLY A 166 -2.65 -1.63 -0.19
C GLY A 166 -2.99 -2.26 1.15
N TYR A 167 -2.61 -3.51 1.33
CA TYR A 167 -2.86 -4.25 2.56
C TYR A 167 -1.74 -5.28 2.81
N ILE A 168 -1.57 -5.68 4.06
CA ILE A 168 -0.62 -6.75 4.40
C ILE A 168 -1.29 -8.11 4.40
N THR A 169 -0.54 -9.17 4.11
CA THR A 169 -0.94 -10.57 4.21
C THR A 169 0.16 -11.38 4.89
N ALA A 170 -0.14 -12.62 5.27
CA ALA A 170 0.90 -13.53 5.73
C ALA A 170 1.85 -13.85 4.56
N ASN A 171 3.15 -13.97 4.86
CA ASN A 171 4.13 -14.43 3.88
C ASN A 171 3.70 -15.79 3.33
N THR A 172 3.84 -15.98 2.01
CA THR A 172 3.65 -17.28 1.41
C THR A 172 4.73 -18.22 1.95
N THR A 173 4.33 -19.28 2.64
CA THR A 173 5.26 -20.33 3.06
C THR A 173 5.76 -21.04 1.81
N THR A 174 6.88 -20.59 1.25
CA THR A 174 7.66 -21.42 0.34
C THR A 174 8.25 -22.54 1.20
N ALA A 175 7.54 -23.67 1.26
CA ALA A 175 8.16 -24.90 1.73
C ALA A 175 9.37 -25.13 0.84
N ALA A 176 10.57 -25.02 1.41
CA ALA A 176 11.77 -25.48 0.77
C ALA A 176 11.67 -27.01 0.71
N ASP A 177 11.32 -27.54 -0.46
CA ASP A 177 11.52 -28.94 -0.83
C ASP A 177 13.00 -29.18 -1.18
#